data_AF-A0A4Q3UAM6-F1
#
_entry.id   AF-A0A4Q3UAM6-F1
#
_cell.length_a   1.000
_cell.length_b   1.000
_cell.length_c   1.000
_cell.angle_alpha   90.00
_cell.angle_beta   90.00
_cell.angle_gamma   90.00
#
_symmetry.space_group_name_H-M   'P 1'
#
loop_
_entity.id
_entity.type
_entity.pdbx_description
1 polymer ?
#
loop_
_entity_poly.entity_id
_entity_poly.type
_entity_poly.pdbx_seq_one_letter_code
_entity_poly.pdbx_strand_id
1 'polypeptide(L)'
;MGPNVLDRPSTGGITFEEEMLGGFGGFPDSIFLINVGGDKYACNNVTPLGEEKPINGLACFPDPDEATSYMGLLAGLSGEIVQKSFEEAREIALSKPILNCLVLFVATRIVEIHWVR
;
A
#
# COMPACT_ATOMS: atom_id res chain seq x y z
N MET A 1 35.38 -12.30 22.45
CA MET A 1 34.89 -12.78 21.13
C MET A 1 33.42 -12.41 21.03
N GLY A 2 33.12 -11.25 20.46
CA GLY A 2 31.74 -10.82 20.17
C GLY A 2 31.33 -11.30 18.78
N PRO A 3 30.04 -11.58 18.54
CA PRO A 3 29.57 -12.19 17.30
C PRO A 3 29.71 -11.23 16.11
N ASN A 4 30.12 -11.80 14.98
CA ASN A 4 30.16 -11.17 13.66
C ASN A 4 28.76 -10.70 13.25
N VAL A 5 28.58 -9.37 13.17
CA VAL A 5 27.47 -8.75 12.46
C VAL A 5 27.77 -8.88 10.98
N LEU A 6 27.11 -9.84 10.34
CA LEU A 6 27.12 -10.04 8.90
C LEU A 6 26.68 -8.75 8.18
N ASP A 7 27.49 -8.35 7.20
CA ASP A 7 27.18 -7.44 6.10
C ASP A 7 25.69 -7.49 5.70
N ARG A 8 24.96 -6.42 5.99
CA ARG A 8 23.75 -6.08 5.25
C ARG A 8 24.08 -4.88 4.36
N PRO A 9 23.87 -4.97 3.04
CA PRO A 9 24.14 -3.85 2.15
C PRO A 9 23.20 -2.70 2.51
N SER A 10 23.81 -1.53 2.71
CA SER A 10 23.17 -0.23 2.89
C SER A 10 22.51 0.23 1.60
N THR A 11 21.41 -0.41 1.20
CA THR A 11 20.40 0.25 0.36
C THR A 11 19.57 1.10 1.30
N GLY A 12 19.62 2.43 1.12
CA GLY A 12 18.88 3.43 1.89
C GLY A 12 17.38 3.17 1.91
N GLY A 13 16.96 2.28 2.81
CA GLY A 13 15.58 2.19 3.24
C GLY A 13 15.31 3.46 4.04
N ILE A 14 14.40 4.28 3.54
CA ILE A 14 13.83 5.37 4.33
C ILE A 14 13.12 4.67 5.50
N THR A 15 13.71 4.76 6.68
CA THR A 15 13.04 4.35 7.91
C THR A 15 12.03 5.44 8.22
N PHE A 16 10.76 5.18 7.93
CA PHE A 16 9.69 6.09 8.35
C PHE A 16 9.53 5.95 9.86
N GLU A 17 9.69 7.06 10.58
CA GLU A 17 9.42 7.10 12.02
C GLU A 17 7.92 6.97 12.26
N GLU A 18 7.51 6.26 13.31
CA GLU A 18 6.10 5.97 13.63
C GLU A 18 5.23 7.24 13.74
N GLU A 19 5.86 8.37 14.09
CA GLU A 19 5.26 9.71 14.14
C GLU A 19 4.92 10.30 12.76
N MET A 20 5.54 9.79 11.68
CA MET A 20 5.26 10.17 10.29
C MET A 20 4.08 9.41 9.68
N LEU A 21 3.64 8.32 10.31
CA LEU A 21 2.55 7.46 9.84
C LEU A 21 1.23 7.77 10.57
N GLY A 22 1.01 9.04 10.91
CA GLY A 22 -0.20 9.53 11.59
C GLY A 22 -1.49 9.00 10.96
N GLY A 23 -2.09 8.05 11.68
CA GLY A 23 -3.35 7.38 11.36
C GLY A 23 -3.29 5.88 11.66
N PHE A 24 -4.44 5.30 11.99
CA PHE A 24 -4.64 3.96 12.57
C PHE A 24 -3.65 2.87 12.10
N GLY A 25 -2.73 2.48 12.99
CA GLY A 25 -1.85 1.33 12.76
C GLY A 25 -0.89 1.49 11.59
N GLY A 26 -0.33 2.68 11.38
CA GLY A 26 0.71 2.92 10.37
C GLY A 26 0.20 3.42 9.02
N PHE A 27 -1.09 3.73 8.89
CA PHE A 27 -1.68 4.29 7.66
C PHE A 27 -1.87 5.81 7.79
N PRO A 28 -1.48 6.61 6.78
CA PRO A 28 -1.77 8.05 6.77
C PRO A 28 -3.29 8.35 6.80
N ASP A 29 -3.68 9.43 7.48
CA ASP A 29 -5.08 9.92 7.50
C ASP A 29 -5.62 10.23 6.10
N SER A 30 -4.74 10.66 5.20
CA SER A 30 -5.03 10.93 3.79
C SER A 30 -4.16 10.05 2.91
N ILE A 31 -4.82 9.29 2.03
CA ILE A 31 -4.17 8.40 1.08
C ILE A 31 -4.67 8.65 -0.34
N PHE A 32 -3.86 8.24 -1.30
CA PHE A 32 -4.14 8.35 -2.71
C PHE A 32 -4.45 6.96 -3.26
N LEU A 33 -5.46 6.90 -4.12
CA LEU A 33 -5.88 5.70 -4.84
C LEU A 33 -5.79 5.96 -6.34
N ILE A 34 -5.62 4.90 -7.13
CA ILE A 34 -5.70 4.99 -8.60
C ILE A 34 -7.09 4.53 -9.02
N ASN A 35 -7.93 5.47 -9.45
CA ASN A 35 -9.25 5.20 -10.03
C ASN A 35 -9.11 4.87 -11.52
N VAL A 36 -9.47 3.65 -11.92
CA VAL A 36 -9.35 3.17 -13.31
C VAL A 36 -10.64 3.40 -14.14
N GLY A 37 -11.55 4.21 -13.63
CA GLY A 37 -12.82 4.60 -14.25
C GLY A 37 -14.04 4.02 -13.55
N GLY A 38 -15.04 4.87 -13.32
CA GLY A 38 -16.24 4.52 -12.57
C GLY A 38 -15.94 4.28 -11.10
N ASP A 39 -16.48 3.20 -10.54
CA ASP A 39 -16.28 2.78 -9.14
C ASP A 39 -15.26 1.62 -9.03
N LYS A 40 -14.17 1.73 -9.80
CA LYS A 40 -13.09 0.74 -9.89
C LYS A 40 -11.76 1.37 -9.53
N TYR A 41 -10.99 0.68 -8.68
CA TYR A 41 -9.72 1.15 -8.16
C TYR A 41 -8.63 0.10 -8.40
N ALA A 42 -7.37 0.55 -8.45
CA ALA A 42 -6.23 -0.35 -8.52
C ALA A 42 -6.18 -1.29 -7.31
N CYS A 43 -5.91 -2.55 -7.61
CA CYS A 43 -5.85 -3.63 -6.65
C CYS A 43 -4.52 -4.35 -6.83
N ASN A 44 -3.91 -4.75 -5.72
CA ASN A 44 -2.71 -5.56 -5.73
C ASN A 44 -2.99 -6.95 -5.15
N ASN A 45 -2.43 -7.98 -5.79
CA ASN A 45 -2.45 -9.33 -5.27
C ASN A 45 -1.18 -9.54 -4.40
N VAL A 46 -1.37 -9.85 -3.13
CA VAL A 46 -0.29 -9.97 -2.14
C VAL A 46 -0.37 -11.36 -1.54
N THR A 47 0.77 -12.01 -1.32
CA THR A 47 0.83 -13.23 -0.49
C THR A 47 1.52 -12.86 0.82
N PRO A 48 0.77 -12.60 1.91
CA PRO A 48 1.37 -12.33 3.21
C PRO A 48 2.27 -13.49 3.64
N LEU A 49 3.32 -13.17 4.39
CA LEU A 49 4.23 -14.19 4.89
C LEU A 49 3.49 -15.14 5.83
N GLY A 50 3.53 -16.44 5.53
CA GLY A 50 2.84 -17.47 6.31
C GLY A 50 1.44 -17.84 5.79
N GLU A 51 0.94 -17.14 4.78
CA GLU A 51 -0.31 -17.52 4.10
C GLU A 51 -0.05 -18.40 2.89
N GLU A 52 -0.91 -19.41 2.69
CA GLU A 52 -0.83 -20.30 1.53
C GLU A 52 -1.45 -19.69 0.26
N LYS A 53 -2.28 -18.65 0.44
CA LYS A 53 -3.07 -18.08 -0.65
C LYS A 53 -2.84 -16.58 -0.77
N PRO A 54 -2.78 -16.07 -2.01
CA PRO A 54 -2.75 -14.65 -2.22
C PRO A 54 -4.10 -14.02 -1.84
N ILE A 55 -4.02 -12.82 -1.28
CA ILE A 55 -5.14 -11.93 -0.99
C ILE A 55 -5.14 -10.77 -1.98
N ASN A 56 -6.31 -10.17 -2.18
CA ASN A 56 -6.42 -8.94 -2.95
C ASN A 56 -6.57 -7.76 -2.00
N GLY A 57 -5.78 -6.73 -2.21
CA GLY A 57 -5.80 -5.51 -1.42
C GLY A 57 -5.94 -4.25 -2.26
N LEU A 58 -6.63 -3.26 -1.72
CA LEU A 58 -6.73 -1.93 -2.35
C LEU A 58 -5.36 -1.27 -2.32
N ALA A 59 -4.83 -0.87 -3.47
CA ALA A 59 -3.55 -0.20 -3.55
C ALA A 59 -3.69 1.27 -3.08
N CYS A 60 -3.00 1.59 -1.99
CA CYS A 60 -3.03 2.90 -1.35
C CYS A 60 -1.62 3.50 -1.34
N PHE A 61 -1.53 4.81 -1.52
CA PHE A 61 -0.26 5.55 -1.59
C PHE A 61 -0.30 6.74 -0.62
N PRO A 62 0.82 7.08 0.06
CA PRO A 62 0.85 8.23 0.96
C PRO A 62 0.88 9.57 0.21
N ASP A 63 1.32 9.55 -1.06
CA ASP A 63 1.45 10.72 -1.92
C ASP A 63 1.14 10.33 -3.39
N PRO A 64 0.83 11.31 -4.26
CA PRO A 64 0.48 11.05 -5.65
C PRO A 64 1.68 10.66 -6.53
N ASP A 65 2.92 10.96 -6.13
CA ASP A 65 4.11 10.63 -6.90
C ASP A 65 4.42 9.13 -6.82
N GLU A 66 4.17 8.51 -5.66
CA GLU A 66 4.20 7.06 -5.46
C GLU A 66 3.15 6.35 -6.32
N ALA A 67 1.93 6.89 -6.37
CA ALA A 67 0.87 6.36 -7.24
C ALA A 67 1.27 6.46 -8.72
N THR A 68 1.87 7.59 -9.13
CA THR A 68 2.37 7.80 -10.50
C THR A 68 3.50 6.82 -10.84
N SER A 69 4.44 6.64 -9.92
CA SER A 69 5.56 5.69 -10.07
C SER A 69 5.04 4.27 -10.21
N TYR A 70 4.06 3.88 -9.39
CA TYR A 70 3.42 2.57 -9.45
C TYR A 70 2.70 2.34 -10.79
N MET A 71 1.97 3.33 -11.32
CA MET A 71 1.38 3.24 -12.66
C MET A 71 2.45 3.05 -13.75
N GLY A 72 3.58 3.76 -13.65
CA GLY A 72 4.68 3.66 -14.62
C GLY A 72 5.36 2.29 -14.64
N LEU A 73 5.32 1.54 -13.54
CA LEU A 73 5.87 0.18 -13.46
C LEU A 73 4.96 -0.89 -14.07
N LEU A 74 3.65 -0.66 -14.08
CA LEU A 74 2.67 -1.64 -14.50
C LEU A 74 2.17 -1.34 -15.91
N ALA A 75 2.67 -2.11 -16.88
CA ALA A 75 2.24 -1.99 -18.27
C ALA A 75 0.71 -2.11 -18.39
N GLY A 76 0.06 -1.02 -18.79
CA GLY A 76 -1.39 -0.96 -18.99
C GLY A 76 -2.21 -0.50 -17.78
N LEU A 77 -1.59 -0.16 -16.65
CA LEU A 77 -2.30 0.52 -15.56
C LEU A 77 -2.43 2.01 -15.91
N SER A 78 -3.66 2.45 -16.19
CA SER A 78 -3.99 3.85 -16.41
C SER A 78 -5.20 4.23 -15.58
N GLY A 79 -5.13 5.35 -14.87
CA GLY A 79 -6.22 5.86 -14.06
C GLY A 79 -5.99 7.30 -13.61
N GLU A 80 -6.96 7.81 -12.88
CA GLU A 80 -6.90 9.10 -12.19
C GLU A 80 -6.46 8.88 -10.74
N ILE A 81 -5.49 9.66 -10.28
CA ILE A 81 -5.10 9.65 -8.88
C ILE A 81 -6.11 10.46 -8.10
N VAL A 82 -6.80 9.82 -7.15
CA VAL A 82 -7.81 10.45 -6.30
C VAL A 82 -7.37 10.42 -4.84
N GLN A 83 -7.56 11.53 -4.14
CA GLN A 83 -7.31 11.62 -2.71
C GLN A 83 -8.54 11.15 -1.93
N LYS A 84 -8.30 10.37 -0.88
CA LYS A 84 -9.30 9.81 0.03
C LYS A 84 -8.82 9.84 1.47
N SER A 85 -9.74 9.96 2.42
CA SER A 85 -9.39 9.63 3.80
C SER A 85 -9.16 8.13 3.96
N PHE A 86 -8.47 7.75 5.03
CA PHE A 86 -8.33 6.34 5.41
C PHE A 86 -9.71 5.65 5.53
N GLU A 87 -10.67 6.28 6.19
CA GLU A 87 -12.02 5.74 6.37
C GLU A 87 -12.76 5.56 5.04
N GLU A 88 -12.68 6.53 4.12
CA GLU A 88 -13.29 6.39 2.79
C GLU A 88 -12.68 5.22 2.02
N ALA A 89 -11.35 5.06 2.05
CA ALA A 89 -10.68 3.94 1.41
C ALA A 89 -11.07 2.59 2.05
N ARG A 90 -11.24 2.59 3.38
CA ARG A 90 -11.71 1.42 4.12
C ARG A 90 -13.14 1.04 3.74
N GLU A 91 -14.03 2.01 3.60
CA GLU A 91 -15.40 1.78 3.10
C GLU A 91 -15.40 1.25 1.67
N ILE A 92 -14.53 1.77 0.78
CA ILE A 92 -14.34 1.25 -0.57
C ILE A 92 -13.92 -0.23 -0.50
N ALA A 93 -12.90 -0.57 0.30
CA ALA A 93 -12.43 -1.95 0.45
C ALA A 93 -13.56 -2.87 0.98
N LEU A 94 -14.31 -2.44 1.98
CA LEU A 94 -15.46 -3.17 2.54
C LEU A 94 -16.59 -3.37 1.51
N SER A 95 -16.81 -2.40 0.61
CA SER A 95 -17.85 -2.49 -0.43
C SER A 95 -17.55 -3.54 -1.51
N LYS A 96 -16.29 -3.96 -1.66
CA LYS A 96 -15.86 -4.92 -2.68
C LYS A 96 -15.61 -6.29 -2.03
N PRO A 97 -16.41 -7.33 -2.35
CA PRO A 97 -16.26 -8.66 -1.74
C PRO A 97 -14.90 -9.33 -1.98
N ILE A 98 -14.20 -8.92 -3.05
CA ILE A 98 -12.92 -9.50 -3.44
C ILE A 98 -11.73 -8.95 -2.64
N LEU A 99 -11.84 -7.75 -2.03
CA LEU A 99 -10.75 -7.08 -1.34
C LEU A 99 -10.72 -7.43 0.16
N ASN A 100 -9.61 -7.94 0.67
CA ASN A 100 -9.48 -8.33 2.08
C ASN A 100 -8.79 -7.26 2.93
N CYS A 101 -8.05 -6.35 2.30
CA CYS A 101 -7.22 -5.37 2.99
C CYS A 101 -7.00 -4.09 2.17
N LEU A 102 -6.42 -3.09 2.82
CA LEU A 102 -5.72 -1.97 2.19
C LEU A 102 -4.23 -2.27 2.24
N VAL A 103 -3.50 -1.88 1.19
CA VAL A 103 -2.06 -2.13 1.05
C VAL A 103 -1.38 -0.80 0.81
N LEU A 104 -0.55 -0.36 1.75
CA LEU A 104 0.19 0.89 1.63
C LEU A 104 1.50 0.66 0.88
N PHE A 105 1.65 1.35 -0.24
CA PHE A 105 2.86 1.34 -1.05
C PHE A 105 3.71 2.58 -0.80
N VAL A 106 4.99 2.38 -0.51
CA VAL A 106 5.99 3.43 -0.39
C VAL A 106 7.28 2.96 -1.05
N ALA A 107 7.89 3.82 -1.87
CA ALA A 107 9.00 3.49 -2.76
C ALA A 107 8.75 2.17 -3.50
N THR A 108 7.52 2.00 -4.03
CA THR A 108 7.06 0.80 -4.77
C THR A 108 7.05 -0.52 -3.99
N ARG A 109 7.18 -0.45 -2.65
CA ARG A 109 7.15 -1.61 -1.75
C ARG A 109 5.95 -1.52 -0.83
N ILE A 110 5.41 -2.69 -0.46
CA ILE A 110 4.37 -2.76 0.56
C ILE A 110 5.04 -2.56 1.91
N VAL A 111 4.61 -1.54 2.64
CA VAL A 111 5.14 -1.24 3.99
C VAL A 111 4.14 -1.53 5.09
N GLU A 112 2.83 -1.54 4.79
CA GLU A 112 1.78 -1.81 5.77
C GLU A 112 0.55 -2.45 5.11
N ILE A 113 -0.14 -3.32 5.85
CA ILE A 113 -1.38 -3.99 5.42
C ILE A 113 -2.45 -3.79 6.49
N HIS A 114 -3.50 -3.04 6.14
CA HIS A 114 -4.66 -2.90 7.01
C HIS A 114 -5.75 -3.88 6.62
N TRP A 115 -6.01 -4.88 7.47
CA TRP A 115 -7.05 -5.88 7.25
C TRP A 115 -8.44 -5.32 7.52
N VAL A 116 -9.38 -5.58 6.60
CA VAL A 116 -10.79 -5.20 6.76
C VAL A 116 -11.71 -6.41 6.88
N ARG A 117 -11.17 -7.63 6.76
CA ARG A 117 -11.86 -8.92 6.89
C ARG A 117 -10.96 -9.96 7.54
#